data_AF-A0A5M9ZU17-F1
#
_entry.id   AF-A0A5M9ZU17-F1
#
_cell.length_a   1.000
_cell.length_b   1.000
_cell.length_c   1.000
_cell.angle_alpha   90.00
_cell.angle_beta   90.00
_cell.angle_gamma   90.00
#
_symmetry.space_group_name_H-M   'P 1'
#
loop_
_entity.id
_entity.type
_entity.pdbx_description
1 polymer ?
#
loop_
_entity_poly.entity_id
_entity_poly.type
_entity_poly.pdbx_seq_one_letter_code
_entity_poly.pdbx_strand_id
1 'polypeptide(L)'
;MGIATREGPSLVRSKDVTGCMALNRLIRMGVLTRLDNTCGYRNDYANTLIGRAMIVEPMIPYGATAAGKLALWVWVGGRFPTCFDLVSTSHYRARVHGRDVHVHNRRMMTNQVMRLAELKITSPIRTACDLACMAPAERQGCDVNRMIIELMQRYSIDPDQCLDTLWCNQRWPRHSLGITTFMALKNRRESWDVSYARQGEGPDSDSGSGSGSGRRTATDATAGMIGVVTNTTTARPSPVGRGAERGDAHNVRPANGRPVGDYGPARRTGVSTRSAGSA
;
A
#
# COMPACT_ATOMS: atom_id res chain seq x y z
N MET A 1 19.69 -4.32 19.66
CA MET A 1 20.12 -3.67 18.40
C MET A 1 19.56 -2.25 18.41
N GLY A 2 20.40 -1.24 18.64
CA GLY A 2 19.95 0.13 18.90
C GLY A 2 19.31 0.77 17.67
N ILE A 3 18.12 1.36 17.84
CA ILE A 3 17.48 2.18 16.82
C ILE A 3 18.25 3.50 16.81
N ALA A 4 19.30 3.59 15.98
CA ALA A 4 19.91 4.88 15.70
C ALA A 4 18.84 5.74 15.02
N THR A 5 18.26 6.68 15.77
CA THR A 5 17.48 7.77 15.21
C THR A 5 18.41 8.54 14.30
N ARG A 6 18.36 8.23 13.00
CA ARG A 6 19.18 8.94 12.01
C ARG A 6 18.78 10.40 12.06
N GLU A 7 19.75 11.25 12.36
CA GLU A 7 19.54 12.68 12.51
C GLU A 7 19.43 13.35 11.13
N GLY A 8 18.49 14.31 11.04
CA GLY A 8 18.28 15.16 9.89
C GLY A 8 17.02 14.85 9.06
N PRO A 9 16.69 15.72 8.10
CA PRO A 9 15.50 15.57 7.27
C PRO A 9 15.67 14.42 6.26
N SER A 10 14.58 13.70 5.98
CA SER A 10 14.54 12.65 4.95
C SER A 10 14.64 13.22 3.53
N LEU A 11 14.17 14.46 3.35
CA LEU A 11 14.22 15.23 2.11
C LEU A 11 15.25 16.35 2.20
N VAL A 12 16.06 16.48 1.16
CA VAL A 12 17.07 17.52 1.02
C VAL A 12 16.71 18.38 -0.18
N ARG A 13 16.47 19.66 0.06
CA ARG A 13 16.22 20.64 -1.00
C ARG A 13 17.50 21.32 -1.43
N SER A 14 17.51 21.84 -2.65
CA SER A 14 18.60 22.63 -3.22
C SER A 14 18.99 23.84 -2.36
N LYS A 15 18.06 24.38 -1.56
CA LYS A 15 18.28 25.45 -0.59
C LYS A 15 18.90 24.99 0.74
N ASP A 16 18.76 23.71 1.07
CA ASP A 16 19.35 23.09 2.26
C ASP A 16 20.82 22.70 2.00
N VAL A 17 21.23 22.78 0.74
CA VAL A 17 22.61 22.63 0.26
C VAL A 17 23.04 23.91 -0.46
N THR A 18 24.30 24.03 -0.87
CA THR A 18 24.85 25.19 -1.61
C THR A 18 24.34 25.29 -3.06
N GLY A 19 23.04 25.07 -3.29
CA GLY A 19 22.36 25.18 -4.57
C GLY A 19 22.25 23.87 -5.37
N CYS A 20 21.67 23.97 -6.57
CA CYS A 20 21.38 22.82 -7.44
C CYS A 20 22.64 22.04 -7.86
N MET A 21 23.79 22.69 -7.98
CA MET A 21 25.05 22.02 -8.32
C MET A 21 25.51 21.07 -7.21
N ALA A 22 25.43 21.50 -5.96
CA ALA A 22 25.72 20.65 -4.80
C ALA A 22 24.73 19.50 -4.69
N LEU A 23 23.42 19.77 -4.88
CA LEU A 23 22.40 18.73 -4.91
C LEU A 23 22.71 17.66 -5.98
N ASN A 24 23.05 18.10 -7.20
CA ASN A 24 23.40 17.22 -8.30
C ASN A 24 24.69 16.43 -8.06
N ARG A 25 25.64 16.99 -7.30
CA ARG A 25 26.85 16.28 -6.88
C ARG A 25 26.50 15.16 -5.90
N LEU A 26 25.67 15.43 -4.89
CA LEU A 26 25.20 14.43 -3.93
C LEU A 26 24.41 13.29 -4.58
N ILE A 27 23.57 13.62 -5.57
CA ILE A 27 22.86 12.61 -6.38
C ILE A 27 23.85 11.74 -7.16
N ARG A 28 24.83 12.35 -7.84
CA ARG A 28 25.88 11.61 -8.57
C ARG A 28 26.74 10.72 -7.67
N MET A 29 26.93 11.11 -6.41
CA MET A 29 27.63 10.31 -5.42
C MET A 29 26.77 9.18 -4.82
N GLY A 30 25.49 9.09 -5.20
CA GLY A 30 24.58 8.07 -4.65
C GLY A 30 24.16 8.33 -3.20
N VAL A 31 24.37 9.54 -2.67
CA VAL A 31 23.92 9.93 -1.32
C VAL A 31 22.42 10.22 -1.32
N LEU A 32 21.94 10.86 -2.39
CA LEU A 32 20.54 11.21 -2.60
C LEU A 32 20.00 10.53 -3.85
N THR A 33 18.71 10.21 -3.85
CA THR A 33 17.97 9.93 -5.08
C THR A 33 17.14 11.15 -5.47
N ARG A 34 17.22 11.54 -6.75
CA ARG A 34 16.52 12.70 -7.29
C ARG A 34 15.01 12.49 -7.27
N LEU A 35 14.29 13.47 -6.74
CA LEU A 35 12.83 13.57 -6.89
C LEU A 35 12.48 14.52 -8.03
N ASP A 36 13.00 15.74 -7.98
CA ASP A 36 12.88 16.76 -9.03
C ASP A 36 14.20 17.56 -9.15
N ASN A 37 14.18 18.69 -9.87
CA ASN A 37 15.38 19.52 -10.05
C ASN A 37 15.82 20.27 -8.78
N THR A 38 14.98 20.29 -7.75
CA THR A 38 15.13 21.09 -6.53
C THR A 38 15.17 20.26 -5.25
N CYS A 39 14.86 18.96 -5.31
CA CYS A 39 14.67 18.10 -4.16
C CYS A 39 15.14 16.65 -4.45
N GLY A 40 15.73 16.02 -3.45
CA GLY A 40 16.02 14.59 -3.44
C GLY A 40 15.81 14.01 -2.05
N TYR A 41 15.55 12.70 -1.97
CA TYR A 41 15.52 12.00 -0.68
C TYR A 41 16.87 11.33 -0.42
N ARG A 42 17.20 11.16 0.86
CA ARG A 42 18.44 10.48 1.24
C ARG A 42 18.32 8.96 1.10
N ASN A 43 19.33 8.34 0.52
CA ASN A 43 19.32 6.89 0.24
C ASN A 43 19.48 6.04 1.49
N ASP A 44 20.05 6.59 2.56
CA ASP A 44 20.08 5.90 3.85
C ASP A 44 18.66 5.62 4.35
N TYR A 45 17.75 6.61 4.36
CA TYR A 45 16.34 6.40 4.73
C TYR A 45 15.64 5.38 3.82
N ALA A 46 15.97 5.33 2.53
CA ALA A 46 15.33 4.42 1.59
C ALA A 46 15.57 2.92 1.88
N ASN A 47 16.65 2.61 2.61
CA ASN A 47 17.03 1.23 2.92
C ASN A 47 16.23 0.60 4.08
N THR A 48 15.43 1.39 4.81
CA THR A 48 14.63 0.88 5.94
C THR A 48 13.14 1.12 5.72
N LEU A 49 12.28 0.26 6.27
CA LEU A 49 10.82 0.40 6.16
C LEU A 49 10.35 1.74 6.72
N ILE A 50 10.77 2.06 7.95
CA ILE A 50 10.42 3.31 8.62
C ILE A 50 11.04 4.50 7.88
N GLY A 51 12.27 4.39 7.38
CA GLY A 51 12.90 5.48 6.65
C GLY A 51 12.17 5.80 5.33
N ARG A 52 11.69 4.79 4.60
CA ARG A 52 10.83 4.99 3.43
C ARG A 52 9.50 5.66 3.79
N ALA A 53 8.90 5.29 4.92
CA ALA A 53 7.71 5.98 5.40
C ALA A 53 7.99 7.47 5.69
N MET A 54 9.11 7.79 6.34
CA MET A 54 9.57 9.16 6.61
C MET A 54 9.91 9.97 5.35
N ILE A 55 10.25 9.30 4.24
CA ILE A 55 10.42 9.97 2.93
C ILE A 55 9.06 10.37 2.37
N VAL A 56 8.09 9.45 2.39
CA VAL A 56 6.77 9.64 1.75
C VAL A 56 5.84 10.55 2.56
N GLU A 57 5.90 10.49 3.89
CA GLU A 57 5.05 11.26 4.79
C GLU A 57 4.95 12.77 4.44
N PRO A 58 6.06 13.51 4.29
CA PRO A 58 5.99 14.94 3.98
C PRO A 58 5.58 15.24 2.54
N MET A 59 5.48 14.22 1.67
CA MET A 59 5.10 14.38 0.26
C MET A 59 3.59 14.25 0.04
N ILE A 60 2.87 13.56 0.92
CA ILE A 60 1.45 13.30 0.72
C ILE A 60 0.60 14.31 1.50
N PRO A 61 -0.60 14.68 1.00
CA PRO A 61 -1.50 15.56 1.73
C PRO A 61 -1.90 14.98 3.10
N TYR A 62 -2.13 15.86 4.06
CA TYR A 62 -2.54 15.46 5.41
C TYR A 62 -3.81 14.61 5.38
N GLY A 63 -3.80 13.52 6.14
CA GLY A 63 -4.93 12.59 6.24
C GLY A 63 -5.12 11.65 5.05
N ALA A 64 -4.35 11.79 3.96
CA ALA A 64 -4.32 10.81 2.88
C ALA A 64 -3.61 9.53 3.32
N THR A 65 -3.99 8.41 2.72
CA THR A 65 -3.37 7.10 2.95
C THR A 65 -2.59 6.69 1.71
N ALA A 66 -1.30 6.37 1.85
CA ALA A 66 -0.50 5.84 0.75
C ALA A 66 -1.00 4.46 0.30
N ALA A 67 -1.18 4.28 -1.01
CA ALA A 67 -1.72 3.07 -1.62
C ALA A 67 -0.93 2.65 -2.87
N GLY A 68 -1.33 1.55 -3.49
CA GLY A 68 -0.82 1.11 -4.79
C GLY A 68 0.71 1.05 -4.86
N LYS A 69 1.30 1.64 -5.92
CA LYS A 69 2.77 1.60 -6.13
C LYS A 69 3.53 2.39 -5.08
N LEU A 70 2.93 3.43 -4.51
CA LEU A 70 3.56 4.22 -3.46
C LEU A 70 3.68 3.42 -2.16
N ALA A 71 2.60 2.75 -1.74
CA ALA A 71 2.63 1.87 -0.59
C ALA A 71 3.60 0.70 -0.80
N LEU A 72 3.59 0.09 -1.98
CA LEU A 72 4.52 -0.98 -2.33
C LEU A 72 5.98 -0.55 -2.17
N TRP A 73 6.34 0.64 -2.68
CA TRP A 73 7.70 1.15 -2.53
C TRP A 73 8.07 1.32 -1.05
N VAL A 74 7.15 1.75 -0.19
CA VAL A 74 7.40 1.79 1.26
C VAL A 74 7.59 0.40 1.84
N TRP A 75 6.78 -0.60 1.46
CA TRP A 75 6.90 -1.96 1.99
C TRP A 75 8.18 -2.67 1.56
N VAL A 76 8.50 -2.62 0.27
CA VAL A 76 9.54 -3.48 -0.34
C VAL A 76 10.76 -2.68 -0.79
N GLY A 77 10.57 -1.42 -1.20
CA GLY A 77 11.61 -0.59 -1.79
C GLY A 77 11.62 -0.68 -3.31
N GLY A 78 12.81 -0.64 -3.90
CA GLY A 78 13.00 -0.67 -5.36
C GLY A 78 12.89 0.71 -6.01
N ARG A 79 12.47 0.73 -7.29
CA ARG A 79 12.38 1.96 -8.07
C ARG A 79 11.28 2.87 -7.51
N PHE A 80 11.64 4.11 -7.20
CA PHE A 80 10.68 5.10 -6.71
C PHE A 80 9.58 5.37 -7.76
N PRO A 81 8.30 5.39 -7.37
CA PRO A 81 7.20 5.50 -8.32
C PRO A 81 7.15 6.87 -9.01
N THR A 82 6.65 6.88 -10.24
CA THR A 82 6.44 8.10 -11.05
C THR A 82 5.09 8.77 -10.78
N CYS A 83 4.20 8.11 -10.05
CA CYS A 83 2.89 8.60 -9.66
C CYS A 83 2.57 8.16 -8.23
N PHE A 84 1.87 9.01 -7.48
CA PHE A 84 1.45 8.76 -6.12
C PHE A 84 0.01 8.30 -6.08
N ASP A 85 -0.18 7.01 -5.81
CA ASP A 85 -1.49 6.43 -5.56
C ASP A 85 -1.87 6.64 -4.09
N LEU A 86 -2.97 7.35 -3.85
CA LEU A 86 -3.46 7.71 -2.53
C LEU A 86 -4.92 7.27 -2.37
N VAL A 87 -5.32 6.93 -1.15
CA VAL A 87 -6.73 6.83 -0.77
C VAL A 87 -7.09 8.01 0.12
N SER A 88 -8.08 8.79 -0.29
CA SER A 88 -8.61 9.93 0.45
C SER A 88 -10.04 10.24 0.00
N THR A 89 -10.81 10.86 0.88
CA THR A 89 -12.13 11.43 0.55
C THR A 89 -12.02 12.78 -0.16
N SER A 90 -10.87 13.46 -0.03
CA SER A 90 -10.59 14.74 -0.67
C SER A 90 -10.01 14.56 -2.07
N HIS A 91 -10.33 15.47 -2.99
CA HIS A 91 -9.77 15.47 -4.34
C HIS A 91 -8.45 16.24 -4.38
N TYR A 92 -7.33 15.53 -4.51
CA TYR A 92 -6.02 16.13 -4.74
C TYR A 92 -5.60 15.95 -6.20
N ARG A 93 -5.12 17.04 -6.82
CA ARG A 93 -4.68 17.05 -8.23
C ARG A 93 -3.34 17.75 -8.47
N ALA A 94 -2.75 18.36 -7.44
CA ALA A 94 -1.46 19.02 -7.55
C ALA A 94 -0.34 17.97 -7.70
N ARG A 95 0.60 18.22 -8.61
CA ARG A 95 1.79 17.38 -8.74
C ARG A 95 2.70 17.57 -7.55
N VAL A 96 3.31 16.49 -7.08
CA VAL A 96 4.29 16.51 -5.98
C VAL A 96 5.64 16.07 -6.53
N HIS A 97 6.64 16.95 -6.44
CA HIS A 97 7.98 16.69 -6.96
C HIS A 97 7.99 16.14 -8.40
N GLY A 98 7.22 16.75 -9.29
CA GLY A 98 7.10 16.35 -10.70
C GLY A 98 6.28 15.08 -10.96
N ARG A 99 5.61 14.51 -9.93
CA ARG A 99 4.81 13.29 -10.04
C ARG A 99 3.32 13.60 -9.98
N ASP A 100 2.56 12.86 -10.77
CA ASP A 100 1.10 12.93 -10.72
C ASP A 100 0.58 12.29 -9.43
N VAL A 101 -0.56 12.79 -8.95
CA VAL A 101 -1.24 12.26 -7.77
C VAL A 101 -2.57 11.67 -8.21
N HIS A 102 -2.74 10.37 -8.00
CA HIS A 102 -4.00 9.66 -8.22
C HIS A 102 -4.66 9.40 -6.88
N VAL A 103 -5.84 9.99 -6.70
CA VAL A 103 -6.62 9.79 -5.49
C VAL A 103 -7.80 8.86 -5.76
N HIS A 104 -7.87 7.79 -4.99
CA HIS A 104 -8.99 6.88 -4.96
C HIS A 104 -9.90 7.22 -3.78
N ASN A 105 -11.17 7.53 -4.07
CA ASN A 105 -12.19 7.66 -3.04
C ASN A 105 -12.80 6.28 -2.77
N ARG A 106 -12.22 5.56 -1.80
CA ARG A 106 -12.65 4.20 -1.43
C ARG A 106 -12.75 4.10 0.08
N ARG A 107 -13.81 3.44 0.55
CA ARG A 107 -13.93 3.08 1.97
C ARG A 107 -12.90 2.00 2.29
N MET A 108 -12.16 2.18 3.38
CA MET A 108 -11.20 1.21 3.89
C MET A 108 -11.66 0.73 5.26
N MET A 109 -11.56 -0.58 5.49
CA MET A 109 -11.74 -1.14 6.82
C MET A 109 -10.48 -0.86 7.66
N THR A 110 -10.60 -0.80 8.99
CA THR A 110 -9.47 -0.45 9.88
C THR A 110 -8.28 -1.40 9.73
N ASN A 111 -8.53 -2.69 9.50
CA ASN A 111 -7.47 -3.70 9.28
C ASN A 111 -6.75 -3.58 7.91
N GLN A 112 -7.26 -2.74 7.01
CA GLN A 112 -6.66 -2.48 5.70
C GLN A 112 -5.72 -1.26 5.70
N VAL A 113 -5.64 -0.55 6.83
CA VAL A 113 -4.79 0.63 7.02
C VAL A 113 -3.84 0.37 8.17
N MET A 114 -2.58 0.69 7.96
CA MET A 114 -1.51 0.65 8.95
C MET A 114 -0.90 2.05 9.08
N ARG A 115 -0.15 2.24 10.16
CA ARG A 115 0.60 3.47 10.41
C ARG A 115 2.08 3.12 10.58
N LEU A 116 2.93 3.78 9.79
CA LEU A 116 4.39 3.67 9.85
C LEU A 116 4.97 5.05 10.14
N ALA A 117 5.52 5.26 11.34
CA ALA A 117 5.75 6.61 11.87
C ALA A 117 4.44 7.43 11.80
N GLU A 118 4.43 8.58 11.14
CA GLU A 118 3.21 9.38 10.95
C GLU A 118 2.45 9.06 9.65
N LEU A 119 3.03 8.24 8.76
CA LEU A 119 2.43 7.88 7.49
C LEU A 119 1.28 6.89 7.69
N LYS A 120 0.08 7.24 7.20
CA LYS A 120 -1.01 6.27 6.97
C LYS A 120 -0.75 5.54 5.66
N ILE A 121 -0.77 4.22 5.68
CA ILE A 121 -0.45 3.37 4.53
C ILE A 121 -1.42 2.18 4.47
N THR A 122 -1.72 1.70 3.26
CA THR A 122 -2.46 0.43 3.09
C THR A 122 -1.67 -0.77 3.61
N SER A 123 -2.34 -1.74 4.23
CA SER A 123 -1.71 -2.98 4.69
C SER A 123 -1.09 -3.76 3.53
N PRO A 124 -0.09 -4.64 3.75
CA PRO A 124 0.53 -5.42 2.68
C PRO A 124 -0.46 -6.20 1.81
N ILE A 125 -1.46 -6.85 2.43
CA ILE A 125 -2.54 -7.57 1.71
C ILE A 125 -3.35 -6.60 0.84
N ARG A 126 -3.74 -5.44 1.40
CA ARG A 126 -4.46 -4.40 0.68
C ARG A 126 -3.65 -3.86 -0.50
N THR A 127 -2.36 -3.60 -0.29
CA THR A 127 -1.44 -3.14 -1.34
C THR A 127 -1.32 -4.17 -2.46
N ALA A 128 -1.19 -5.46 -2.14
CA ALA A 128 -1.18 -6.54 -3.13
C ALA A 128 -2.47 -6.54 -3.97
N CYS A 129 -3.63 -6.39 -3.33
CA CYS A 129 -4.91 -6.29 -4.03
C CYS A 129 -5.03 -5.03 -4.90
N ASP A 130 -4.58 -3.86 -4.42
CA ASP A 130 -4.58 -2.62 -5.21
C ASP A 130 -3.71 -2.77 -6.48
N LEU A 131 -2.57 -3.48 -6.39
CA LEU A 131 -1.70 -3.80 -7.52
C LEU A 131 -2.34 -4.84 -8.46
N ALA A 132 -2.91 -5.91 -7.93
CA ALA A 132 -3.55 -6.95 -8.73
C ALA A 132 -4.76 -6.42 -9.52
N CYS A 133 -5.46 -5.44 -8.96
CA CYS A 133 -6.56 -4.77 -9.63
C CYS A 133 -6.10 -3.67 -10.59
N MET A 134 -4.83 -3.28 -10.66
CA MET A 134 -4.29 -2.17 -11.47
C MET A 134 -4.58 -2.30 -12.98
N ALA A 135 -4.96 -1.21 -13.65
CA ALA A 135 -5.27 -1.21 -15.08
C ALA A 135 -4.01 -1.47 -15.91
N PRO A 136 -4.08 -2.13 -17.08
CA PRO A 136 -2.91 -2.41 -17.91
C PRO A 136 -2.02 -1.19 -18.19
N ALA A 137 -2.62 -0.03 -18.49
CA ALA A 137 -1.89 1.22 -18.68
C ALA A 137 -1.11 1.68 -17.43
N GLU A 138 -1.66 1.45 -16.24
CA GLU A 138 -1.02 1.77 -14.95
C GLU A 138 0.13 0.80 -14.61
N ARG A 139 0.14 -0.40 -15.22
CA ARG A 139 1.21 -1.41 -15.10
C ARG A 139 2.39 -1.16 -16.04
N GLN A 140 2.29 -0.23 -16.98
CA GLN A 140 3.32 -0.05 -18.00
C GLN A 140 4.67 0.34 -17.36
N GLY A 141 5.72 -0.38 -17.75
CA GLY A 141 7.07 -0.14 -17.22
C GLY A 141 7.36 -0.77 -15.85
N CYS A 142 6.45 -1.59 -15.30
CA CYS A 142 6.70 -2.38 -14.10
C CYS A 142 6.14 -3.81 -14.19
N ASP A 143 6.89 -4.79 -13.70
CA ASP A 143 6.39 -6.16 -13.56
C ASP A 143 5.57 -6.26 -12.26
N VAL A 144 4.28 -5.96 -12.37
CA VAL A 144 3.35 -5.96 -11.23
C VAL A 144 3.25 -7.33 -10.58
N ASN A 145 3.33 -8.42 -11.34
CA ASN A 145 3.23 -9.76 -10.79
C ASN A 145 4.46 -10.08 -9.94
N ARG A 146 5.66 -9.75 -10.42
CA ARG A 146 6.89 -9.89 -9.64
C ARG A 146 6.84 -9.08 -8.35
N MET A 147 6.36 -7.84 -8.42
CA MET A 147 6.23 -6.97 -7.25
C MET A 147 5.22 -7.51 -6.22
N ILE A 148 4.11 -8.08 -6.67
CA ILE A 148 3.13 -8.75 -5.80
C ILE A 148 3.79 -9.96 -5.14
N ILE A 149 4.50 -10.81 -5.89
CA ILE A 149 5.20 -11.99 -5.35
C ILE A 149 6.23 -11.57 -4.29
N GLU A 150 7.05 -10.56 -4.58
CA GLU A 150 8.07 -10.06 -3.65
C GLU A 150 7.43 -9.53 -2.34
N LEU A 151 6.33 -8.78 -2.45
CA LEU A 151 5.57 -8.32 -1.30
C LEU A 151 4.99 -9.50 -0.49
N MET A 152 4.40 -10.48 -1.18
CA MET A 152 3.79 -11.65 -0.53
C MET A 152 4.84 -12.50 0.18
N GLN A 153 6.00 -12.74 -0.43
CA GLN A 153 7.10 -13.46 0.18
C GLN A 153 7.66 -12.72 1.40
N ARG A 154 7.84 -11.40 1.30
CA ARG A 154 8.42 -10.61 2.39
C ARG A 154 7.54 -10.52 3.64
N TYR A 155 6.22 -10.62 3.46
CA TYR A 155 5.25 -10.52 4.55
C TYR A 155 4.47 -11.82 4.79
N SER A 156 4.93 -12.94 4.24
CA SER A 156 4.31 -14.28 4.36
C SER A 156 2.80 -14.27 4.07
N ILE A 157 2.41 -13.58 2.99
CA ILE A 157 1.01 -13.46 2.57
C ILE A 157 0.67 -14.62 1.64
N ASP A 158 -0.43 -15.31 1.93
CA ASP A 158 -0.98 -16.34 1.07
C ASP A 158 -1.89 -15.74 -0.02
N PRO A 159 -1.86 -16.23 -1.29
CA PRO A 159 -2.82 -15.82 -2.31
C PRO A 159 -4.29 -15.89 -1.85
N ASP A 160 -4.65 -16.86 -1.01
CA ASP A 160 -6.00 -17.03 -0.49
C ASP A 160 -6.42 -15.86 0.40
N GLN A 161 -5.52 -15.29 1.21
CA GLN A 161 -5.82 -14.09 2.02
C GLN A 161 -6.16 -12.87 1.15
N CYS A 162 -5.49 -12.74 0.00
CA CYS A 162 -5.79 -11.70 -0.98
C CYS A 162 -7.13 -11.94 -1.67
N LEU A 163 -7.42 -13.20 -2.04
CA LEU A 163 -8.72 -13.59 -2.61
C LEU A 163 -9.86 -13.30 -1.62
N ASP A 164 -9.75 -13.70 -0.36
CA ASP A 164 -10.74 -13.42 0.69
C ASP A 164 -11.01 -11.92 0.84
N THR A 165 -9.94 -11.12 0.80
CA THR A 165 -10.04 -9.66 0.86
C THR A 165 -10.80 -9.08 -0.34
N LEU A 166 -10.57 -9.62 -1.54
CA LEU A 166 -11.28 -9.21 -2.75
C LEU A 166 -12.74 -9.69 -2.74
N TRP A 167 -13.03 -10.92 -2.29
CA TRP A 167 -14.38 -11.46 -2.20
C TRP A 167 -15.24 -10.69 -1.19
N CYS A 168 -14.65 -10.26 -0.07
CA CYS A 168 -15.31 -9.38 0.89
C CYS A 168 -15.57 -7.96 0.35
N ASN A 169 -15.02 -7.59 -0.81
CA ASN A 169 -15.08 -6.24 -1.39
C ASN A 169 -15.37 -6.27 -2.90
N GLN A 170 -16.49 -6.86 -3.31
CA GLN A 170 -16.84 -7.07 -4.73
C GLN A 170 -16.91 -5.79 -5.58
N ARG A 171 -17.15 -4.63 -4.97
CA ARG A 171 -17.17 -3.32 -5.66
C ARG A 171 -15.79 -2.74 -5.92
N TRP A 172 -14.72 -3.47 -5.63
CA TRP A 172 -13.38 -3.01 -5.94
C TRP A 172 -13.23 -2.80 -7.46
N PRO A 173 -12.66 -1.67 -7.90
CA PRO A 173 -12.43 -1.46 -9.32
C PRO A 173 -11.61 -2.59 -9.92
N ARG A 174 -12.07 -3.12 -11.06
CA ARG A 174 -11.39 -4.22 -11.78
C ARG A 174 -11.18 -5.45 -10.89
N HIS A 175 -12.18 -5.76 -10.06
CA HIS A 175 -12.21 -6.92 -9.18
C HIS A 175 -11.85 -8.23 -9.90
N SER A 176 -12.46 -8.50 -11.05
CA SER A 176 -12.21 -9.71 -11.85
C SER A 176 -10.74 -9.87 -12.27
N LEU A 177 -10.07 -8.76 -12.58
CA LEU A 177 -8.63 -8.75 -12.92
C LEU A 177 -7.79 -9.14 -11.69
N GLY A 178 -8.15 -8.65 -10.51
CA GLY A 178 -7.52 -9.02 -9.25
C GLY A 178 -7.68 -10.52 -8.95
N ILE A 179 -8.91 -11.03 -9.04
CA ILE A 179 -9.22 -12.45 -8.85
C ILE A 179 -8.42 -13.33 -9.81
N THR A 180 -8.43 -12.99 -11.10
CA THR A 180 -7.69 -13.75 -12.13
C THR A 180 -6.19 -13.75 -11.84
N THR A 181 -5.64 -12.62 -11.38
CA THR A 181 -4.21 -12.50 -11.03
C THR A 181 -3.85 -13.44 -9.88
N PHE A 182 -4.63 -13.44 -8.78
CA PHE A 182 -4.32 -14.29 -7.62
C PHE A 182 -4.60 -15.77 -7.87
N MET A 183 -5.63 -16.13 -8.62
CA MET A 183 -5.85 -17.52 -9.07
C MET A 183 -4.66 -18.04 -9.89
N ALA A 184 -4.13 -17.22 -10.80
CA ALA A 184 -2.96 -17.59 -11.59
C ALA A 184 -1.66 -17.69 -10.75
N LEU A 185 -1.56 -16.96 -9.63
CA LEU A 185 -0.45 -17.08 -8.70
C LEU A 185 -0.58 -18.32 -7.81
N LYS A 186 -1.80 -18.62 -7.33
CA LYS A 186 -2.11 -19.82 -6.56
C LYS A 186 -1.78 -21.10 -7.33
N ASN A 187 -2.30 -21.23 -8.55
CA ASN A 187 -2.08 -22.41 -9.39
C ASN A 187 -0.57 -22.62 -9.71
N ARG A 188 0.20 -21.53 -9.85
CA ARG A 188 1.65 -21.61 -10.06
C ARG A 188 2.39 -22.15 -8.84
N ARG A 189 1.95 -21.78 -7.63
CA ARG A 189 2.53 -22.29 -6.39
C ARG A 189 2.21 -23.77 -6.20
N GLU A 190 0.95 -24.17 -6.38
CA GLU A 190 0.54 -25.57 -6.30
C GLU A 190 1.31 -26.45 -7.30
N SER A 191 1.54 -25.96 -8.52
CA SER A 191 2.38 -26.65 -9.51
C SER A 191 3.82 -26.86 -9.03
N TRP A 192 4.40 -25.91 -8.28
CA TRP A 192 5.75 -26.04 -7.72
C TRP A 192 5.77 -27.08 -6.60
N ASP A 193 4.80 -27.02 -5.68
CA ASP A 193 4.70 -27.94 -4.55
C ASP A 193 4.50 -29.40 -5.03
N VAL A 194 3.66 -29.63 -6.05
CA VAL A 194 3.46 -30.96 -6.66
C VAL A 194 4.72 -31.44 -7.39
N SER A 195 5.45 -30.56 -8.07
CA SER A 195 6.68 -30.92 -8.78
C SER A 195 7.82 -31.34 -7.84
N TYR A 196 7.91 -30.72 -6.66
CA TYR A 196 8.84 -31.12 -5.60
C TYR A 196 8.42 -32.41 -4.90
N ALA A 197 7.12 -32.59 -4.64
CA ALA A 197 6.59 -33.82 -4.06
C ALA A 197 6.86 -35.05 -4.95
N ARG A 198 6.68 -34.93 -6.27
CA ARG A 198 6.98 -36.02 -7.24
C ARG A 198 8.46 -36.36 -7.38
N GLN A 199 9.37 -35.44 -7.02
CA GLN A 199 10.81 -35.71 -7.04
C GLN A 199 11.30 -36.37 -5.74
N GLY A 200 10.51 -36.31 -4.66
CA GLY A 200 10.77 -37.01 -3.39
C GLY A 200 10.35 -38.48 -3.38
N GLU A 201 9.56 -38.93 -4.36
CA GLU A 201 9.18 -40.33 -4.55
C GLU A 201 10.05 -40.95 -5.67
N GLY A 202 11.34 -41.13 -5.37
CA GLY A 202 12.22 -42.03 -6.13
C GLY A 202 11.94 -43.49 -5.79
N PRO A 203 12.23 -44.47 -6.66
CA PRO A 203 11.79 -45.85 -6.49
C PRO A 203 12.56 -46.50 -5.33
N ASP A 204 11.84 -46.91 -4.29
CA ASP A 204 12.34 -47.85 -3.30
C ASP A 204 12.78 -49.13 -4.03
N SER A 205 14.09 -49.27 -4.18
CA SER A 205 14.74 -50.48 -4.65
C SER A 205 15.13 -51.29 -3.43
N ASP A 206 14.15 -51.98 -2.85
CA ASP A 206 14.40 -52.90 -1.74
C ASP A 206 14.56 -54.32 -2.28
N SER A 207 15.82 -54.64 -2.59
CA SER A 207 16.34 -55.99 -2.70
C SER A 207 16.98 -56.39 -1.37
N GLY A 208 16.39 -57.33 -0.64
CA GLY A 208 17.03 -57.86 0.58
C GLY A 208 16.13 -58.73 1.45
N SER A 209 16.16 -60.03 1.21
CA SER A 209 15.59 -61.08 2.08
C SER A 209 16.32 -61.15 3.44
N GLY A 210 15.58 -61.44 4.53
CA GLY A 210 16.19 -61.78 5.82
C GLY A 210 15.19 -61.97 6.95
N SER A 211 14.87 -63.22 7.26
CA SER A 211 14.02 -63.66 8.38
C SER A 211 14.71 -63.47 9.74
N GLY A 212 13.95 -63.14 10.79
CA GLY A 212 14.46 -63.16 12.17
C GLY A 212 13.43 -62.69 13.22
N SER A 213 12.82 -63.65 13.92
CA SER A 213 11.92 -63.47 15.05
C SER A 213 12.67 -63.02 16.32
N GLY A 214 12.13 -62.06 17.07
CA GLY A 214 12.66 -61.65 18.39
C GLY A 214 11.77 -60.63 19.09
N ARG A 215 11.37 -60.93 20.33
CA ARG A 215 10.27 -60.33 21.09
C ARG A 215 10.82 -59.49 22.27
N ARG A 216 10.22 -58.31 22.52
CA ARG A 216 10.27 -57.43 23.74
C ARG A 216 11.64 -56.74 23.99
N THR A 217 11.80 -55.55 24.59
CA THR A 217 11.04 -54.77 25.60
C THR A 217 11.29 -53.27 25.44
N ALA A 218 10.40 -52.47 26.04
CA ALA A 218 10.41 -51.01 26.15
C ALA A 218 11.61 -50.41 26.93
N THR A 219 12.01 -49.19 26.55
CA THR A 219 12.44 -48.09 27.45
C THR A 219 12.30 -46.72 26.76
N ASP A 220 11.67 -45.80 27.50
CA ASP A 220 11.60 -44.33 27.44
C ASP A 220 12.39 -43.51 26.40
N ALA A 221 11.70 -42.51 25.82
CA ALA A 221 12.10 -41.10 25.87
C ALA A 221 11.01 -40.19 25.25
N THR A 222 10.06 -39.72 26.06
CA THR A 222 9.07 -38.69 25.66
C THR A 222 9.69 -37.30 25.87
N ALA A 223 10.17 -36.68 24.79
CA ALA A 223 10.68 -35.31 24.79
C ALA A 223 9.73 -34.38 24.00
N GLY A 224 9.05 -33.49 24.72
CA GLY A 224 8.88 -32.08 24.37
C GLY A 224 8.19 -31.71 23.06
N MET A 225 6.88 -31.93 22.96
CA MET A 225 6.01 -31.16 22.06
C MET A 225 5.57 -29.87 22.77
N ILE A 226 6.11 -28.72 22.37
CA ILE A 226 5.57 -27.40 22.74
C ILE A 226 4.34 -27.17 21.87
N GLY A 227 3.16 -27.47 22.43
CA GLY A 227 1.87 -27.09 21.88
C GLY A 227 1.64 -25.59 22.01
N VAL A 228 1.53 -24.89 20.89
CA VAL A 228 1.05 -23.50 20.86
C VAL A 228 -0.47 -23.54 20.98
N VAL A 229 -0.95 -23.08 22.13
CA VAL A 229 -2.37 -22.89 22.47
C VAL A 229 -2.94 -21.75 21.64
N THR A 230 -3.86 -22.05 20.72
CA THR A 230 -4.71 -21.06 20.05
C THR A 230 -5.91 -20.74 20.92
N ASN A 231 -5.86 -19.62 21.66
CA ASN A 231 -7.05 -19.08 22.33
C ASN A 231 -7.99 -18.44 21.31
N THR A 232 -9.01 -19.19 20.93
CA THR A 232 -10.17 -18.71 20.16
C THR A 232 -11.28 -18.41 21.16
N THR A 233 -11.41 -17.15 21.60
CA THR A 233 -12.56 -16.74 22.42
C THR A 233 -13.69 -16.29 21.52
N THR A 234 -14.61 -17.21 21.30
CA THR A 234 -15.93 -17.00 20.71
C THR A 234 -16.81 -16.25 21.72
N ALA A 235 -17.12 -14.98 21.48
CA ALA A 235 -18.15 -14.25 22.23
C ALA A 235 -19.45 -14.20 21.41
N ARG A 236 -20.50 -14.86 21.93
CA ARG A 236 -21.89 -14.75 21.46
C ARG A 236 -22.46 -13.35 21.73
N PRO A 237 -23.36 -12.82 20.87
CA PRO A 237 -24.16 -11.65 21.20
C PRO A 237 -25.44 -12.05 21.94
N SER A 238 -25.84 -11.25 22.93
CA SER A 238 -27.16 -11.28 23.57
C SER A 238 -27.92 -9.97 23.31
N PRO A 239 -29.27 -9.96 23.41
CA PRO A 239 -30.12 -9.14 22.55
C PRO A 239 -30.75 -7.90 23.23
N VAL A 240 -31.13 -6.95 22.37
CA VAL A 240 -32.24 -5.96 22.45
C VAL A 240 -32.37 -5.10 23.72
N GLY A 241 -32.13 -3.80 23.55
CA GLY A 241 -32.70 -2.72 24.36
C GLY A 241 -33.15 -1.59 23.44
N ARG A 242 -34.46 -1.46 23.24
CA ARG A 242 -35.12 -0.38 22.47
C ARG A 242 -35.36 0.77 23.45
N GLY A 243 -34.72 1.92 23.24
CA GLY A 243 -34.89 3.12 24.07
C GLY A 243 -34.82 4.36 23.20
N ALA A 244 -35.92 5.09 23.16
CA ALA A 244 -36.09 6.34 22.42
C ALA A 244 -35.54 7.51 23.22
N GLU A 245 -34.76 8.40 22.61
CA GLU A 245 -34.58 9.77 23.12
C GLU A 245 -34.55 10.78 21.96
N ARG A 246 -35.57 11.66 21.99
CA ARG A 246 -35.54 13.00 21.42
C ARG A 246 -34.63 13.86 22.29
N GLY A 247 -33.88 14.78 21.69
CA GLY A 247 -33.16 15.81 22.43
C GLY A 247 -32.53 16.84 21.50
N ASP A 248 -33.13 18.02 21.48
CA ASP A 248 -32.61 19.26 20.88
C ASP A 248 -31.20 19.60 21.36
N ALA A 249 -30.38 20.19 20.47
CA ALA A 249 -29.26 21.04 20.89
C ALA A 249 -28.86 22.05 19.80
N HIS A 250 -29.49 23.21 19.91
CA HIS A 250 -28.90 24.55 19.87
C HIS A 250 -27.66 24.84 19.00
N ASN A 251 -27.90 25.78 18.07
CA ASN A 251 -27.00 26.83 17.59
C ASN A 251 -25.91 27.24 18.59
N VAL A 252 -24.64 27.10 18.18
CA VAL A 252 -23.53 27.93 18.66
C VAL A 252 -22.70 28.36 17.46
N ARG A 253 -22.89 29.61 17.03
CA ARG A 253 -21.97 30.33 16.13
C ARG A 253 -20.82 30.90 16.96
N PRO A 254 -19.56 30.79 16.52
CA PRO A 254 -18.53 31.75 16.92
C PRO A 254 -18.61 32.98 16.02
N ALA A 255 -18.76 34.14 16.65
CA ALA A 255 -18.53 35.44 16.04
C ALA A 255 -17.01 35.69 15.94
N ASN A 256 -16.54 36.08 14.76
CA ASN A 256 -15.54 37.14 14.52
C ASN A 256 -15.13 37.13 13.04
N GLY A 257 -15.59 38.14 12.31
CA GLY A 257 -15.28 38.36 10.91
C GLY A 257 -14.06 39.26 10.67
N ARG A 258 -13.55 39.22 9.45
CA ARG A 258 -13.14 40.37 8.61
C ARG A 258 -13.06 39.92 7.13
N PRO A 259 -13.14 40.85 6.17
CA PRO A 259 -14.03 40.72 5.01
C PRO A 259 -13.38 40.11 3.76
N VAL A 260 -14.19 39.43 2.96
CA VAL A 260 -13.87 39.05 1.58
C VAL A 260 -14.09 40.27 0.70
N GLY A 261 -13.04 40.71 0.00
CA GLY A 261 -13.12 41.79 -0.97
C GLY A 261 -13.95 41.38 -2.18
N ASP A 262 -14.94 42.20 -2.49
CA ASP A 262 -15.71 42.17 -3.73
C ASP A 262 -14.78 42.35 -4.94
N TYR A 263 -14.63 41.30 -5.75
CA TYR A 263 -14.29 41.47 -7.16
C TYR A 263 -15.60 41.51 -7.96
N GLY A 264 -15.94 42.72 -8.41
CA GLY A 264 -17.15 43.02 -9.15
C GLY A 264 -17.25 42.35 -10.53
N PRO A 265 -18.43 42.43 -11.16
CA PRO A 265 -18.78 41.65 -12.34
C PRO A 265 -18.18 42.21 -13.64
N ALA A 266 -17.86 41.29 -14.54
CA ALA A 266 -17.37 41.56 -15.89
C ALA A 266 -18.37 42.43 -16.69
N ARG A 267 -17.90 43.59 -17.16
CA ARG A 267 -18.60 44.43 -18.15
C ARG A 267 -18.68 43.68 -19.48
N ARG A 268 -19.90 43.36 -19.91
CA ARG A 268 -20.26 43.14 -21.32
C ARG A 268 -20.53 44.49 -21.96
N THR A 269 -19.68 44.91 -22.89
CA THR A 269 -20.00 45.96 -23.85
C THR A 269 -20.73 45.33 -25.03
N GLY A 270 -22.03 45.63 -25.17
CA GLY A 270 -22.75 45.45 -26.42
C GLY A 270 -22.52 46.67 -27.31
N VAL A 271 -22.31 46.43 -28.60
CA VAL A 271 -22.60 47.38 -29.67
C VAL A 271 -23.54 46.67 -30.64
N SER A 272 -24.68 47.30 -30.89
CA SER A 272 -25.71 46.87 -31.83
C SER A 272 -25.87 48.00 -32.85
N THR A 273 -25.78 47.68 -34.15
CA THR A 273 -26.46 48.42 -35.22
C THR A 273 -26.76 47.50 -36.42
N ARG A 274 -28.04 47.16 -36.52
CA ARG A 274 -28.95 47.13 -37.69
C ARG A 274 -28.59 46.41 -39.00
N SER A 275 -29.58 45.61 -39.41
CA SER A 275 -29.92 45.07 -40.74
C SER A 275 -30.41 46.13 -41.75
N ALA A 276 -30.21 45.89 -43.05
CA ALA A 276 -31.25 45.94 -44.11
C ALA A 276 -30.62 45.54 -45.47
N GLY A 277 -31.37 44.79 -46.29
CA GLY A 277 -30.94 44.31 -47.60
C GLY A 277 -31.29 45.22 -48.79
N SER A 278 -31.23 44.61 -49.98
CA SER A 278 -31.56 45.08 -51.34
C SER A 278 -30.46 45.78 -52.13
N ALA A 279 -29.82 45.02 -53.04
CA ALA A 279 -29.94 45.17 -54.50
C ALA A 279 -29.41 43.89 -55.16
#